data_AF-A0A1U7MPB3-F1
#
_entry.id   AF-A0A1U7MPB3-F1
#
_cell.length_a   1.000
_cell.length_b   1.000
_cell.length_c   1.000
_cell.angle_alpha   90.00
_cell.angle_beta   90.00
_cell.angle_gamma   90.00
#
_symmetry.space_group_name_H-M   'P 1'
#
loop_
_entity.id
_entity.type
_entity.pdbx_description
1 polymer ?
#
loop_
_entity_poly.entity_id
_entity_poly.type
_entity_poly.pdbx_seq_one_letter_code
_entity_poly.pdbx_strand_id
1 'polypeptide(L)'
;MPRRTPGRSPRPVDPASPAPGDDPAAGAGRVTTLLAVEELQAAAADLGWPEATGLCDGLVDALAHLLVDVADGAPRPSPRPTVLGAIGGPARPVDHASCRAAAAALRRAAPTFADGPAWADGAGAVCADLASLLDQVADLDRGGRLTLAHKGVVLRRMHVLQRRLHGLG
;
A
#
# COMPACT_ATOMS: atom_id res chain seq x y z
N MET A 1 65.99 -49.24 11.71
CA MET A 1 64.85 -49.25 10.76
C MET A 1 63.71 -48.40 11.31
N PRO A 2 63.45 -47.19 10.77
CA PRO A 2 62.31 -46.37 11.19
C PRO A 2 61.05 -46.70 10.38
N ARG A 3 59.92 -46.88 11.07
CA ARG A 3 58.58 -47.10 10.48
C ARG A 3 58.02 -45.77 9.94
N ARG A 4 57.73 -45.71 8.65
CA ARG A 4 56.98 -44.61 8.00
C ARG A 4 55.50 -44.68 8.42
N THR A 5 54.97 -43.60 8.99
CA THR A 5 53.54 -43.33 9.13
C THR A 5 52.97 -42.82 7.78
N PRO A 6 51.79 -43.28 7.33
CA PRO A 6 51.17 -42.75 6.12
C PRO A 6 50.48 -41.42 6.38
N GLY A 7 50.66 -40.49 5.44
CA GLY A 7 50.07 -39.16 5.45
C GLY A 7 48.54 -39.19 5.39
N ARG A 8 47.91 -38.43 6.28
CA ARG A 8 46.48 -38.14 6.27
C ARG A 8 46.21 -37.14 5.14
N SER A 9 45.67 -37.61 4.03
CA SER A 9 45.18 -36.71 2.97
C SER A 9 43.96 -35.93 3.51
N PRO A 10 43.88 -34.60 3.29
CA PRO A 10 42.69 -33.85 3.64
C PRO A 10 41.52 -34.30 2.74
N ARG A 11 40.37 -34.56 3.35
CA ARG A 11 39.12 -34.81 2.62
C ARG A 11 38.80 -33.59 1.74
N PRO A 12 38.30 -33.78 0.51
CA PRO A 12 37.72 -32.69 -0.25
C PRO A 12 36.55 -32.11 0.55
N VAL A 13 36.57 -30.80 0.74
CA VAL A 13 35.43 -30.04 1.25
C VAL A 13 34.35 -30.15 0.19
N ASP A 14 33.22 -30.78 0.53
CA ASP A 14 32.03 -30.74 -0.30
C ASP A 14 31.67 -29.27 -0.59
N PRO A 15 31.40 -28.89 -1.85
CA PRO A 15 30.91 -27.55 -2.14
C PRO A 15 29.58 -27.37 -1.39
N ALA A 16 29.56 -26.32 -0.56
CA ALA A 16 28.45 -25.93 0.28
C ALA A 16 27.10 -26.08 -0.45
N SER A 17 26.22 -26.91 0.10
CA SER A 17 24.79 -26.86 -0.22
C SER A 17 24.32 -25.42 0.00
N PRO A 18 23.59 -24.81 -0.97
CA PRO A 18 23.02 -23.49 -0.77
C PRO A 18 22.10 -23.51 0.44
N ALA A 19 22.23 -22.50 1.30
CA ALA A 19 21.40 -22.34 2.48
C ALA A 19 19.92 -22.33 2.07
N PRO A 20 19.03 -22.99 2.83
CA PRO A 20 17.60 -22.88 2.58
C PRO A 20 17.16 -21.49 3.04
N GLY A 21 16.79 -20.59 2.13
CA GLY A 21 16.15 -19.35 2.58
C GLY A 21 16.01 -18.20 1.59
N ASP A 22 16.87 -18.07 0.59
CA ASP A 22 16.81 -16.91 -0.31
C ASP A 22 16.29 -17.33 -1.68
N ASP A 23 14.97 -17.44 -1.80
CA ASP A 23 14.34 -17.42 -3.13
C ASP A 23 14.43 -15.98 -3.66
N PRO A 24 15.26 -15.71 -4.69
CA PRO A 24 15.40 -14.36 -5.24
C PRO A 24 14.08 -13.81 -5.77
N ALA A 25 13.13 -14.66 -6.16
CA ALA A 25 11.80 -14.23 -6.58
C ALA A 25 10.97 -13.69 -5.40
N ALA A 26 11.05 -14.34 -4.23
CA ALA A 26 10.39 -13.86 -3.01
C ALA A 26 11.00 -12.52 -2.54
N GLY A 27 12.32 -12.37 -2.63
CA GLY A 27 13.03 -11.11 -2.37
C GLY A 27 12.63 -9.98 -3.32
N ALA A 28 12.50 -10.26 -4.62
CA ALA A 28 12.06 -9.29 -5.61
C ALA A 28 10.60 -8.84 -5.40
N GLY A 29 9.72 -9.76 -5.00
CA GLY A 29 8.34 -9.45 -4.61
C GLY A 29 8.28 -8.49 -3.42
N ARG A 30 9.04 -8.77 -2.35
CA ARG A 30 9.13 -7.89 -1.18
C ARG A 30 9.61 -6.48 -1.53
N VAL A 31 10.67 -6.35 -2.33
CA VAL A 31 11.20 -5.04 -2.76
C VAL A 31 10.15 -4.26 -3.55
N THR A 32 9.45 -4.92 -4.48
CA THR A 32 8.38 -4.30 -5.26
C THR A 32 7.26 -3.78 -4.36
N THR A 33 6.88 -4.55 -3.34
CA THR A 33 5.86 -4.14 -2.37
C THR A 33 6.30 -2.93 -1.55
N LEU A 34 7.56 -2.87 -1.12
CA LEU A 34 8.08 -1.73 -0.35
C LEU A 34 8.20 -0.46 -1.22
N LEU A 35 8.54 -0.59 -2.50
CA LEU A 35 8.49 0.54 -3.43
C LEU A 35 7.06 1.08 -3.61
N ALA A 36 6.06 0.19 -3.63
CA ALA A 36 4.66 0.60 -3.67
C ALA A 36 4.23 1.33 -2.36
N VAL A 37 4.78 0.94 -1.21
CA VAL A 37 4.59 1.66 0.07
C VAL A 37 5.15 3.08 -0.03
N GLU A 38 6.40 3.22 -0.46
CA GLU A 38 7.06 4.53 -0.59
C GLU A 38 6.30 5.44 -1.56
N GLU A 39 5.89 4.91 -2.71
CA GLU A 39 5.12 5.65 -3.70
C GLU A 39 3.75 6.10 -3.15
N LEU A 40 3.08 5.23 -2.41
CA LEU A 40 1.77 5.53 -1.83
C LEU A 40 1.88 6.55 -0.69
N GLN A 41 2.92 6.48 0.15
CA GLN A 41 3.18 7.46 1.20
C GLN A 41 3.61 8.83 0.66
N ALA A 42 4.27 8.85 -0.51
CA ALA A 42 4.59 10.09 -1.22
C ALA A 42 3.36 10.71 -1.90
N ALA A 43 2.27 9.95 -2.07
CA ALA A 43 1.04 10.43 -2.67
C ALA A 43 0.14 11.14 -1.65
N ALA A 44 0.18 12.47 -1.64
CA ALA A 44 -0.75 13.30 -0.87
C ALA A 44 -1.78 13.93 -1.81
N ALA A 45 -3.05 13.51 -1.70
CA ALA A 45 -4.14 14.09 -2.49
C ALA A 45 -4.81 15.24 -1.72
N ASP A 46 -4.76 16.46 -2.25
CA ASP A 46 -5.51 17.58 -1.67
C ASP A 46 -6.88 17.73 -2.36
N LEU A 47 -7.93 17.31 -1.63
CA LEU A 47 -9.32 17.40 -2.06
C LEU A 47 -9.97 18.76 -1.78
N GLY A 48 -9.22 19.75 -1.29
CA GLY A 48 -9.71 21.09 -0.97
C GLY A 48 -10.64 21.16 0.25
N TRP A 49 -11.09 20.01 0.78
CA TRP A 49 -11.84 19.94 2.03
C TRP A 49 -11.00 19.23 3.09
N PRO A 50 -10.61 19.91 4.19
CA PRO A 50 -9.74 19.35 5.20
C PRO A 50 -10.18 17.97 5.71
N GLU A 51 -11.49 17.75 5.85
CA GLU A 51 -12.02 16.48 6.34
C GLU A 51 -11.90 15.36 5.29
N ALA A 52 -12.05 15.69 4.00
CA ALA A 52 -11.88 14.71 2.92
C ALA A 52 -10.39 14.42 2.68
N THR A 53 -9.54 15.45 2.69
CA THR A 53 -8.08 15.32 2.58
C THR A 53 -7.54 14.46 3.72
N GLY A 54 -7.84 14.79 4.99
CA GLY A 54 -7.36 14.00 6.12
C GLY A 54 -7.92 12.57 6.16
N LEU A 55 -9.14 12.34 5.67
CA LEU A 55 -9.68 10.97 5.54
C LEU A 55 -8.99 10.19 4.40
N CYS A 56 -8.65 10.86 3.29
CA CYS A 56 -7.85 10.27 2.23
C CYS A 56 -6.47 9.87 2.73
N ASP A 57 -5.78 10.76 3.45
CA ASP A 57 -4.47 10.48 4.05
C ASP A 57 -4.53 9.26 4.98
N GLY A 58 -5.56 9.17 5.83
CA GLY A 58 -5.75 8.00 6.69
C GLY A 58 -6.01 6.69 5.93
N LEU A 59 -6.72 6.75 4.80
CA LEU A 59 -6.91 5.57 3.93
C LEU A 59 -5.61 5.15 3.25
N VAL A 60 -4.83 6.12 2.75
CA VAL A 60 -3.53 5.91 2.12
C VAL A 60 -2.54 5.29 3.12
N ASP A 61 -2.47 5.82 4.35
CA ASP A 61 -1.63 5.28 5.41
C ASP A 61 -2.04 3.85 5.81
N ALA A 62 -3.34 3.57 5.91
CA ALA A 62 -3.83 2.22 6.15
C ALA A 62 -3.44 1.27 5.01
N LEU A 63 -3.60 1.67 3.75
CA LEU A 63 -3.20 0.82 2.61
C LEU A 63 -1.68 0.57 2.60
N ALA A 64 -0.87 1.58 2.90
CA ALA A 64 0.58 1.43 3.03
C ALA A 64 0.97 0.41 4.11
N HIS A 65 0.33 0.46 5.28
CA HIS A 65 0.54 -0.56 6.30
C HIS A 65 0.10 -1.97 5.85
N LEU A 66 -0.97 -2.10 5.05
CA LEU A 66 -1.40 -3.42 4.55
C LEU A 66 -0.39 -3.97 3.55
N LEU A 67 0.24 -3.12 2.74
CA LEU A 67 1.33 -3.54 1.87
C LEU A 67 2.54 -4.02 2.69
N VAL A 68 2.84 -3.42 3.84
CA VAL A 68 3.88 -3.95 4.75
C VAL A 68 3.49 -5.35 5.26
N ASP A 69 2.25 -5.54 5.69
CA ASP A 69 1.74 -6.87 6.09
C ASP A 69 1.84 -7.89 4.93
N VAL A 70 1.57 -7.48 3.68
CA VAL A 70 1.77 -8.31 2.48
C VAL A 70 3.24 -8.63 2.26
N ALA A 71 4.14 -7.64 2.37
CA ALA A 71 5.57 -7.81 2.19
C ALA A 71 6.17 -8.78 3.23
N ASP A 72 5.61 -8.80 4.44
CA ASP A 72 5.96 -9.71 5.53
C ASP A 72 5.26 -11.08 5.46
N GLY A 73 4.36 -11.28 4.49
CA GLY A 73 3.61 -12.53 4.34
C GLY A 73 2.67 -12.79 5.51
N ALA A 74 2.13 -11.74 6.14
CA ALA A 74 1.33 -11.87 7.34
C ALA A 74 0.05 -12.70 7.08
N PRO A 75 -0.24 -13.73 7.90
CA PRO A 75 -1.42 -14.59 7.67
C PRO A 75 -2.75 -13.86 7.91
N ARG A 76 -2.70 -12.69 8.55
CA ARG A 76 -3.83 -11.78 8.81
C ARG A 76 -3.32 -10.34 8.86
N PRO A 77 -4.18 -9.33 8.60
CA PRO A 77 -3.81 -7.93 8.78
C PRO A 77 -3.42 -7.64 10.22
N SER A 78 -2.43 -6.77 10.40
CA SER A 78 -2.10 -6.22 11.71
C SER A 78 -3.19 -5.25 12.17
N PRO A 79 -3.63 -5.28 13.45
CA PRO A 79 -4.62 -4.34 13.97
C PRO A 79 -4.14 -2.90 13.82
N ARG A 80 -5.04 -1.97 13.44
CA ARG A 80 -4.70 -0.55 13.26
C ARG A 80 -5.54 0.37 14.13
N PRO A 81 -4.96 1.47 14.63
CA PRO A 81 -5.76 2.54 15.20
C PRO A 81 -6.67 3.12 14.10
N THR A 82 -7.92 3.39 14.45
CA THR A 82 -8.84 4.09 13.56
C THR A 82 -8.41 5.54 13.42
N VAL A 83 -7.96 5.94 12.23
CA VAL A 83 -7.77 7.35 11.90
C VAL A 83 -9.15 7.95 11.60
N LEU A 84 -9.61 8.83 12.50
CA LEU A 84 -10.73 9.72 12.23
C LEU A 84 -10.14 10.95 11.55
N GLY A 85 -10.55 11.23 10.31
CA GLY A 85 -10.01 12.35 9.52
C GLY A 85 -10.10 13.70 10.26
N ALA A 86 -9.35 14.70 9.77
CA ALA A 86 -9.37 16.03 10.37
C ALA A 86 -10.80 16.60 10.45
N ILE A 87 -11.13 17.30 11.53
CA ILE A 87 -12.41 18.00 11.68
C ILE A 87 -12.19 19.49 11.41
N GLY A 88 -12.84 19.99 10.37
CA GLY A 88 -12.95 21.42 10.08
C GLY A 88 -11.70 22.07 9.48
N GLY A 89 -11.87 23.35 9.14
CA GLY A 89 -10.93 24.19 8.40
C GLY A 89 -11.61 24.79 7.16
N PRO A 90 -11.10 25.91 6.63
CA PRO A 90 -11.69 26.53 5.45
C PRO A 90 -11.52 25.62 4.24
N ALA A 91 -12.57 25.50 3.43
CA ALA A 91 -12.45 24.89 2.11
C ALA A 91 -11.45 25.69 1.26
N ARG A 92 -10.66 24.97 0.48
CA ARG A 92 -9.66 25.49 -0.45
C ARG A 92 -9.95 24.91 -1.85
N PRO A 93 -9.36 25.49 -2.90
CA PRO A 93 -9.36 24.85 -4.21
C PRO A 93 -8.77 23.45 -4.13
N VAL A 94 -9.29 22.52 -4.92
CA VAL A 94 -8.73 21.17 -5.06
C VAL A 94 -7.43 21.24 -5.85
N ASP A 95 -6.44 20.45 -5.46
CA ASP A 95 -5.29 20.18 -6.32
C ASP A 95 -5.58 18.94 -7.16
N HIS A 96 -6.17 19.15 -8.34
CA HIS A 96 -6.52 18.06 -9.25
C HIS A 96 -5.28 17.28 -9.72
N ALA A 97 -4.09 17.91 -9.81
CA ALA A 97 -2.87 17.23 -10.20
C ALA A 97 -2.42 16.25 -9.11
N SER A 98 -2.50 16.66 -7.84
CA SER A 98 -2.24 15.77 -6.70
C SER A 98 -3.23 14.60 -6.66
N CYS A 99 -4.52 14.84 -6.93
CA CYS A 99 -5.54 13.79 -7.00
C CYS A 99 -5.22 12.77 -8.10
N ARG A 100 -4.79 13.22 -9.28
CA ARG A 100 -4.38 12.34 -10.39
C ARG A 100 -3.12 11.53 -10.06
N ALA A 101 -2.13 12.18 -9.44
CA ALA A 101 -0.90 11.51 -9.02
C ALA A 101 -1.19 10.39 -8.00
N ALA A 102 -2.00 10.69 -6.98
CA ALA A 102 -2.41 9.71 -5.98
C ALA A 102 -3.27 8.58 -6.57
N ALA A 103 -4.20 8.89 -7.48
CA ALA A 103 -4.95 7.86 -8.19
C ALA A 103 -4.06 6.92 -9.00
N ALA A 104 -3.00 7.45 -9.63
CA ALA A 104 -2.04 6.64 -10.37
C ALA A 104 -1.20 5.75 -9.44
N ALA A 105 -0.74 6.27 -8.30
CA ALA A 105 -0.03 5.50 -7.28
C ALA A 105 -0.89 4.34 -6.73
N LEU A 106 -2.15 4.62 -6.35
CA LEU A 106 -3.10 3.61 -5.88
C LEU A 106 -3.32 2.49 -6.90
N ARG A 107 -3.40 2.82 -8.19
CA ARG A 107 -3.53 1.82 -9.26
C ARG A 107 -2.29 0.97 -9.44
N ARG A 108 -1.10 1.53 -9.23
CA ARG A 108 0.15 0.76 -9.26
C ARG A 108 0.30 -0.14 -8.05
N ALA A 109 -0.20 0.29 -6.88
CA ALA A 109 -0.20 -0.51 -5.67
C ALA A 109 -1.26 -1.62 -5.66
N ALA A 110 -2.39 -1.45 -6.35
CA ALA A 110 -3.50 -2.40 -6.30
C ALA A 110 -3.12 -3.85 -6.71
N PRO A 111 -2.36 -4.10 -7.79
CA PRO A 111 -1.92 -5.45 -8.18
C PRO A 111 -1.07 -6.15 -7.12
N THR A 112 -0.29 -5.40 -6.33
CA THR A 112 0.56 -5.95 -5.27
C THR A 112 -0.25 -6.70 -4.20
N PHE A 113 -1.53 -6.35 -4.03
CA PHE A 113 -2.41 -7.09 -3.13
C PHE A 113 -2.93 -8.41 -3.71
N ALA A 114 -3.01 -8.55 -5.04
CA ALA A 114 -3.51 -9.76 -5.69
C ALA A 114 -2.54 -10.94 -5.57
N ASP A 115 -1.24 -10.65 -5.44
CA ASP A 115 -0.19 -11.64 -5.18
C ASP A 115 -0.05 -11.97 -3.68
N GLY A 116 -0.84 -11.31 -2.83
CA GLY A 116 -0.80 -11.42 -1.37
C GLY A 116 -1.68 -12.53 -0.79
N PRO A 117 -1.79 -12.59 0.56
CA PRO A 117 -2.71 -13.50 1.25
C PRO A 117 -4.18 -13.20 0.90
N ALA A 118 -5.09 -14.17 1.08
CA ALA A 118 -6.51 -14.02 0.68
C ALA A 118 -7.26 -12.80 1.29
N TRP A 119 -6.80 -12.27 2.43
CA TRP A 119 -7.37 -11.05 3.01
C TRP A 119 -7.02 -9.77 2.21
N ALA A 120 -5.96 -9.81 1.39
CA ALA A 120 -5.40 -8.68 0.67
C ALA A 120 -6.26 -8.22 -0.52
N ASP A 121 -7.02 -9.12 -1.15
CA ASP A 121 -7.91 -8.79 -2.28
C ASP A 121 -8.85 -7.62 -1.97
N GLY A 122 -9.39 -7.61 -0.74
CA GLY A 122 -10.27 -6.53 -0.28
C GLY A 122 -9.57 -5.17 -0.24
N ALA A 123 -8.29 -5.14 0.10
CA ALA A 123 -7.46 -3.93 0.13
C ALA A 123 -7.15 -3.43 -1.29
N GLY A 124 -6.80 -4.34 -2.21
CA GLY A 124 -6.60 -4.02 -3.63
C GLY A 124 -7.85 -3.39 -4.27
N ALA A 125 -9.04 -3.93 -3.94
CA ALA A 125 -10.30 -3.34 -4.38
C ALA A 125 -10.53 -1.92 -3.81
N VAL A 126 -10.15 -1.68 -2.54
CA VAL A 126 -10.21 -0.34 -1.96
C VAL A 126 -9.24 0.64 -2.66
N CYS A 127 -8.03 0.21 -3.04
CA CYS A 127 -7.13 1.04 -3.85
C CYS A 127 -7.79 1.48 -5.16
N ALA A 128 -8.38 0.54 -5.89
CA ALA A 128 -9.02 0.81 -7.17
C ALA A 128 -10.22 1.77 -7.04
N ASP A 129 -11.04 1.58 -6.01
CA ASP A 129 -12.20 2.44 -5.75
C ASP A 129 -11.79 3.85 -5.29
N LEU A 130 -10.75 3.96 -4.45
CA LEU A 130 -10.21 5.24 -4.02
C LEU A 130 -9.59 5.99 -5.20
N ALA A 131 -8.80 5.32 -6.04
CA ALA A 131 -8.24 5.91 -7.26
C ALA A 131 -9.33 6.45 -8.19
N SER A 132 -10.40 5.68 -8.37
CA SER A 132 -11.55 6.08 -9.18
C SER A 132 -12.29 7.29 -8.59
N LEU A 133 -12.38 7.39 -7.26
CA LEU A 133 -12.96 8.54 -6.58
C LEU A 133 -12.11 9.80 -6.76
N LEU A 134 -10.79 9.70 -6.61
CA LEU A 134 -9.86 10.83 -6.79
C LEU A 134 -9.89 11.36 -8.22
N ASP A 135 -9.95 10.48 -9.22
CA ASP A 135 -10.10 10.88 -10.62
C ASP A 135 -11.41 11.62 -10.88
N GLN A 136 -12.52 11.14 -10.30
CA GLN A 136 -13.82 11.80 -10.42
C GLN A 136 -13.79 13.20 -9.80
N VAL A 137 -13.14 13.37 -8.64
CA VAL A 137 -12.95 14.69 -8.02
C VAL A 137 -12.12 15.60 -8.92
N ALA A 138 -11.01 15.11 -9.45
CA ALA A 138 -10.15 15.86 -10.38
C ALA A 138 -10.91 16.30 -11.65
N ASP A 139 -11.77 15.43 -12.21
CA ASP A 139 -12.59 15.75 -13.39
C ASP A 139 -13.71 16.75 -13.12
N LEU A 140 -14.31 16.69 -11.94
CA LEU A 140 -15.33 17.64 -11.52
C LEU A 140 -14.72 19.02 -11.26
N ASP A 141 -13.56 19.08 -10.60
CA ASP A 141 -12.83 20.32 -10.34
C ASP A 141 -12.35 20.98 -11.63
N ARG A 142 -11.65 20.22 -12.50
CA ARG A 142 -11.16 20.72 -13.80
C ARG A 142 -12.29 21.24 -14.70
N GLY A 143 -13.48 20.65 -14.58
CA GLY A 143 -14.67 21.08 -15.30
C GLY A 143 -15.44 22.24 -14.65
N GLY A 144 -15.00 22.76 -13.50
CA GLY A 144 -15.71 23.80 -12.74
C GLY A 144 -17.05 23.35 -12.16
N ARG A 145 -17.28 22.04 -12.04
CA ARG A 145 -18.53 21.43 -11.57
C ARG A 145 -18.48 20.98 -10.12
N LEU A 146 -17.32 21.05 -9.48
CA LEU A 146 -17.17 20.68 -8.09
C LEU A 146 -17.87 21.71 -7.20
N THR A 147 -18.75 21.24 -6.34
CA THR A 147 -19.55 22.07 -5.44
C THR A 147 -19.56 21.48 -4.03
N LEU A 148 -20.03 22.24 -3.04
CA LEU A 148 -20.18 21.75 -1.66
C LEU A 148 -21.08 20.50 -1.55
N ALA A 149 -22.04 20.30 -2.45
CA ALA A 149 -22.87 19.09 -2.47
C ALA A 149 -22.03 17.83 -2.72
N HIS A 150 -20.94 17.95 -3.50
CA HIS A 150 -20.04 16.84 -3.78
C HIS A 150 -19.21 16.43 -2.56
N LYS A 151 -18.90 17.35 -1.63
CA LYS A 151 -18.19 17.04 -0.38
C LYS A 151 -18.86 15.90 0.38
N GLY A 152 -20.18 15.97 0.56
CA GLY A 152 -20.93 14.95 1.29
C GLY A 152 -20.92 13.59 0.59
N VAL A 153 -20.93 13.56 -0.75
CA VAL A 153 -20.85 12.33 -1.55
C VAL A 153 -19.46 11.71 -1.43
N VAL A 154 -18.41 12.51 -1.55
CA VAL A 154 -17.01 12.08 -1.42
C VAL A 154 -16.75 11.49 -0.03
N LEU A 155 -17.11 12.22 1.03
CA LEU A 155 -16.96 11.75 2.42
C LEU A 155 -17.73 10.45 2.67
N ARG A 156 -18.97 10.33 2.19
CA ARG A 156 -19.75 9.10 2.32
C ARG A 156 -19.06 7.91 1.67
N ARG A 157 -18.52 8.10 0.45
CA ARG A 157 -17.78 7.05 -0.26
C ARG A 157 -16.48 6.68 0.46
N MET A 158 -15.70 7.66 0.92
CA MET A 158 -14.49 7.40 1.70
C MET A 158 -14.79 6.65 3.00
N HIS A 159 -15.86 6.98 3.72
CA HIS A 159 -16.26 6.21 4.90
C HIS A 159 -16.71 4.78 4.58
N VAL A 160 -17.30 4.53 3.41
CA VAL A 160 -17.58 3.15 2.96
C VAL A 160 -16.26 2.39 2.75
N LEU A 161 -15.26 3.01 2.12
CA LEU A 161 -13.94 2.41 1.93
C LEU A 161 -13.23 2.13 3.26
N GLN A 162 -13.28 3.08 4.19
CA GLN A 162 -12.72 2.92 5.54
C GLN A 162 -13.33 1.72 6.27
N ARG A 163 -14.67 1.60 6.26
CA ARG A 163 -15.35 0.45 6.88
C ARG A 163 -14.96 -0.87 6.22
N ARG A 164 -14.75 -0.88 4.90
CA ARG A 164 -14.27 -2.08 4.20
C ARG A 164 -12.87 -2.47 4.64
N LEU A 165 -11.94 -1.52 4.76
CA LEU A 165 -10.59 -1.80 5.27
C LEU A 165 -10.62 -2.32 6.71
N HIS A 166 -11.41 -1.70 7.59
CA HIS A 166 -11.57 -2.19 8.96
C HIS A 166 -12.20 -3.57 9.04
N GLY A 167 -13.00 -3.97 8.05
CA GLY A 167 -13.60 -5.30 7.99
C GLY A 167 -12.63 -6.42 7.61
N LEU A 168 -11.37 -6.11 7.26
CA LEU A 168 -10.38 -7.11 6.85
C LEU A 168 -9.70 -7.80 8.05
N GLY A 169 -9.67 -7.18 9.23
CA GLY A 169 -8.99 -7.71 10.43
C GLY A 169 -8.91 -6.71 11.57
#